data_AF-A0A9D7I8Z7-F1
#
_entry.id   AF-A0A9D7I8Z7-F1
#
_cell.length_a   1.000
_cell.length_b   1.000
_cell.length_c   1.000
_cell.angle_alpha   90.00
_cell.angle_beta   90.00
_cell.angle_gamma   90.00
#
_symmetry.space_group_name_H-M   'P 1'
#
loop_
_entity.id
_entity.type
_entity.pdbx_description
1 polymer ?
#
loop_
_entity_poly.entity_id
_entity_poly.type
_entity_poly.pdbx_seq_one_letter_code
_entity_poly.pdbx_strand_id
1 'polypeptide(L)'
;MNTLTPPTNPGQNARELLKTLQESFPVFRECSPLVIGIDKQLLERLPDIDRKTLRIALGMHTHSLRYLKTMEKATHRLDLDGSAGAEVMAAHRTHATEVLRERFRKDAERRQAQREAEAQERQRSEKLRQLVEKFDKNR
;
A
#
# COMPACT_ATOMS: atom_id res chain seq x y z
N MET A 1 -28.49 -26.18 8.95
CA MET A 1 -27.38 -25.83 8.05
C MET A 1 -27.00 -24.38 8.33
N ASN A 2 -26.11 -24.12 9.30
CA ASN A 2 -25.67 -22.76 9.62
C ASN A 2 -24.45 -22.42 8.75
N THR A 3 -24.63 -21.61 7.70
CA THR A 3 -23.51 -20.97 7.02
C THR A 3 -23.17 -19.67 7.74
N LEU A 4 -22.08 -19.69 8.51
CA LEU A 4 -21.41 -18.50 9.00
C LEU A 4 -20.83 -17.72 7.81
N THR A 5 -21.54 -16.73 7.29
CA THR A 5 -20.92 -15.69 6.48
C THR A 5 -20.22 -14.72 7.44
N PRO A 6 -18.88 -14.67 7.46
CA PRO A 6 -18.18 -13.69 8.30
C PRO A 6 -18.55 -12.27 7.84
N PRO A 7 -18.56 -11.27 8.75
CA PRO A 7 -18.81 -9.89 8.37
C PRO A 7 -17.69 -9.45 7.42
N THR A 8 -18.01 -9.35 6.14
CA THR A 8 -17.03 -9.08 5.09
C THR A 8 -16.47 -7.69 5.29
N ASN A 9 -15.24 -7.61 5.80
CA ASN A 9 -14.61 -6.34 6.11
C ASN A 9 -14.36 -5.60 4.79
N PRO A 10 -14.93 -4.40 4.57
CA PRO A 10 -14.85 -3.71 3.28
C PRO A 10 -13.40 -3.45 2.84
N GLY A 11 -12.45 -3.37 3.77
CA GLY A 11 -11.02 -3.27 3.46
C GLY A 11 -10.39 -4.57 2.95
N GLN A 12 -10.89 -5.74 3.35
CA GLN A 12 -10.45 -7.03 2.81
C GLN A 12 -10.99 -7.23 1.39
N ASN A 13 -12.28 -6.91 1.18
CA ASN A 13 -12.90 -6.91 -0.15
C ASN A 13 -12.17 -5.98 -1.13
N ALA A 14 -11.73 -4.81 -0.68
CA ALA A 14 -11.01 -3.87 -1.54
C ALA A 14 -9.65 -4.43 -2.01
N ARG A 15 -8.96 -5.20 -1.17
CA ARG A 15 -7.68 -5.85 -1.55
C ARG A 15 -7.89 -7.00 -2.52
N GLU A 16 -8.90 -7.82 -2.28
CA GLU A 16 -9.26 -8.91 -3.18
C GLU A 16 -9.70 -8.36 -4.54
N LEU A 17 -10.55 -7.34 -4.53
CA LEU A 17 -10.95 -6.64 -5.74
C LEU A 17 -9.75 -6.08 -6.49
N LEU A 18 -8.83 -5.42 -5.80
CA LEU A 18 -7.61 -4.89 -6.43
C LEU A 18 -6.77 -6.01 -7.07
N LYS A 19 -6.67 -7.17 -6.44
CA LYS A 19 -5.97 -8.33 -6.99
C LYS A 19 -6.65 -8.83 -8.27
N THR A 20 -7.98 -8.98 -8.26
CA THR A 20 -8.74 -9.34 -9.46
C THR A 20 -8.53 -8.33 -10.59
N LEU A 21 -8.52 -7.02 -10.27
CA LEU A 21 -8.25 -5.98 -11.27
C LEU A 21 -6.82 -6.09 -11.85
N GLN A 22 -5.82 -6.46 -11.04
CA GLN A 22 -4.44 -6.68 -11.51
C GLN A 22 -4.29 -7.95 -12.37
N GLU A 23 -5.14 -8.94 -12.15
CA GLU A 23 -5.17 -10.16 -12.97
C GLU A 23 -5.81 -9.87 -14.33
N SER A 24 -6.93 -9.16 -14.34
CA SER A 24 -7.72 -8.86 -15.53
C SER A 24 -7.15 -7.72 -16.40
N PHE A 25 -6.53 -6.71 -15.80
CA PHE A 25 -6.09 -5.51 -16.51
C PHE A 25 -4.57 -5.29 -16.36
N PRO A 26 -3.81 -5.22 -17.47
CA PRO A 26 -2.35 -5.03 -17.42
C PRO A 26 -1.96 -3.69 -16.78
N VAL A 27 -2.79 -2.66 -16.97
CA VAL A 27 -2.57 -1.31 -16.47
C VAL A 27 -2.52 -1.26 -14.94
N PHE A 28 -3.36 -2.06 -14.27
CA PHE A 28 -3.33 -2.22 -12.82
C PHE A 28 -2.16 -3.10 -12.35
N ARG A 29 -1.79 -4.13 -13.14
CA ARG A 29 -0.65 -5.01 -12.83
C ARG A 29 0.67 -4.26 -12.84
N GLU A 30 0.84 -3.38 -13.81
CA GLU A 30 2.04 -2.57 -13.98
C GLU A 30 2.06 -1.34 -13.08
N CYS A 31 0.90 -1.01 -12.47
CA CYS A 31 0.64 0.24 -11.76
C CYS A 31 0.87 1.46 -12.66
N SER A 32 0.42 1.38 -13.91
CA SER A 32 0.56 2.47 -14.86
C SER A 32 -0.34 3.66 -14.48
N PRO A 33 0.00 4.88 -14.90
CA PRO A 33 -0.74 6.10 -14.53
C PRO A 33 -2.16 6.03 -15.06
N LEU A 34 -3.16 6.07 -14.19
CA LEU A 34 -4.55 5.86 -14.60
C LEU A 34 -5.20 7.16 -15.13
N VAL A 35 -6.09 7.01 -16.10
CA VAL A 35 -6.98 8.08 -16.59
C VAL A 35 -7.91 8.55 -15.47
N ILE A 36 -8.26 9.84 -15.51
CA ILE A 36 -9.23 10.43 -14.58
C ILE A 36 -10.62 9.87 -14.94
N GLY A 37 -11.34 9.31 -13.97
CA GLY A 37 -12.64 8.69 -14.21
C GLY A 37 -12.59 7.20 -14.54
N ILE A 38 -11.45 6.53 -14.28
CA ILE A 38 -11.29 5.08 -14.48
C ILE A 38 -12.31 4.24 -13.71
N ASP A 39 -12.85 4.79 -12.62
CA ASP A 39 -13.93 4.19 -11.82
C ASP A 39 -15.20 3.97 -12.64
N LYS A 40 -15.55 4.90 -13.53
CA LYS A 40 -16.73 4.77 -14.39
C LYS A 40 -16.55 3.62 -15.39
N GLN A 41 -15.40 3.57 -16.02
CA GLN A 41 -15.09 2.51 -16.99
C GLN A 41 -15.05 1.13 -16.34
N LEU A 42 -14.52 1.04 -15.12
CA LEU A 42 -14.54 -0.20 -14.36
C LEU A 42 -15.96 -0.63 -14.02
N LEU A 43 -16.84 0.30 -13.66
CA LEU A 43 -18.26 -0.01 -13.38
C LEU A 43 -19.03 -0.41 -14.64
N GLU A 44 -18.67 0.12 -15.81
CA GLU A 44 -19.25 -0.30 -17.10
C GLU A 44 -18.82 -1.72 -17.49
N ARG A 45 -17.55 -2.07 -17.27
CA ARG A 45 -17.00 -3.41 -17.55
C ARG A 45 -17.45 -4.45 -16.52
N LEU A 46 -17.61 -4.03 -15.26
CA LEU A 46 -17.87 -4.88 -14.10
C LEU A 46 -18.98 -4.24 -13.25
N PRO A 47 -20.26 -4.39 -13.66
CA PRO A 47 -21.39 -3.75 -12.99
C PRO A 47 -21.68 -4.32 -11.59
N ASP A 48 -21.18 -5.52 -11.28
CA ASP A 48 -21.42 -6.22 -10.01
C ASP A 48 -20.56 -5.70 -8.83
N ILE A 49 -19.64 -4.78 -9.09
CA ILE A 49 -18.73 -4.25 -8.07
C ILE A 49 -19.39 -3.11 -7.28
N ASP A 50 -19.27 -3.17 -5.94
CA ASP A 50 -19.66 -2.05 -5.09
C ASP A 50 -18.72 -0.83 -5.26
N ARG A 51 -19.33 0.33 -5.50
CA ARG A 51 -18.62 1.60 -5.74
C ARG A 51 -17.76 2.02 -4.55
N LYS A 52 -18.19 1.73 -3.31
CA LYS A 52 -17.42 2.11 -2.12
C LYS A 52 -16.16 1.27 -2.02
N THR A 53 -16.28 -0.05 -2.18
CA THR A 53 -15.14 -0.97 -2.23
C THR A 53 -14.18 -0.62 -3.37
N LEU A 54 -14.70 -0.30 -4.56
CA LEU A 54 -13.88 0.14 -5.69
C LEU A 54 -13.07 1.41 -5.36
N ARG A 55 -13.71 2.41 -4.75
CA ARG A 55 -13.02 3.65 -4.40
C ARG A 55 -11.91 3.44 -3.37
N ILE A 56 -12.12 2.54 -2.40
CA ILE A 56 -11.08 2.14 -1.43
C ILE A 56 -9.94 1.42 -2.16
N ALA A 57 -10.25 0.45 -3.02
CA ALA A 57 -9.26 -0.30 -3.79
C ALA A 57 -8.40 0.62 -4.68
N LEU A 58 -9.04 1.57 -5.39
CA LEU A 58 -8.35 2.57 -6.19
C LEU A 58 -7.48 3.48 -5.34
N GLY A 59 -7.97 3.94 -4.18
CA GLY A 59 -7.17 4.72 -3.23
C GLY A 59 -5.92 3.96 -2.75
N MET A 60 -6.06 2.67 -2.45
CA MET A 60 -4.92 1.81 -2.09
C MET A 60 -3.92 1.68 -3.24
N HIS A 61 -4.42 1.54 -4.48
CA HIS A 61 -3.58 1.41 -5.65
C HIS A 61 -2.79 2.69 -5.95
N THR A 62 -3.46 3.85 -5.99
CA THR A 62 -2.84 5.14 -6.30
C THR A 62 -1.89 5.61 -5.19
N HIS A 63 -2.14 5.20 -3.94
CA HIS A 63 -1.24 5.46 -2.83
C HIS A 63 -0.11 4.43 -2.72
N SER A 64 -0.02 3.43 -3.59
CA SER A 64 1.08 2.45 -3.56
C SER A 64 2.41 3.07 -3.96
N LEU A 65 3.51 2.65 -3.32
CA LEU A 65 4.86 3.08 -3.69
C LEU A 65 5.18 2.77 -5.15
N ARG A 66 4.69 1.64 -5.66
CA ARG A 66 4.89 1.25 -7.06
C ARG A 66 4.21 2.22 -8.02
N TYR A 67 2.99 2.64 -7.69
CA TYR A 67 2.23 3.62 -8.48
C TYR A 67 2.86 5.01 -8.45
N LEU A 68 3.30 5.49 -7.29
CA LEU A 68 3.97 6.78 -7.19
C LEU A 68 5.27 6.81 -8.01
N LYS A 69 5.99 5.69 -8.07
CA LYS A 69 7.25 5.55 -8.83
C LYS A 69 7.03 5.51 -10.35
N THR A 70 5.96 4.88 -10.81
CA THR A 70 5.59 4.92 -12.24
C THR A 70 5.07 6.30 -12.62
N MET A 71 4.28 6.94 -11.74
CA MET A 71 3.75 8.30 -11.93
C MET A 71 4.86 9.35 -12.09
N GLU A 72 5.97 9.23 -11.35
CA GLU A 72 7.13 10.14 -11.48
C GLU A 72 7.71 10.19 -12.90
N LYS A 73 7.69 9.07 -13.65
CA LYS A 73 8.29 8.98 -14.99
C LYS A 73 7.26 9.07 -16.12
N ALA A 74 5.99 9.18 -15.76
CA ALA A 74 4.90 9.10 -16.71
C ALA A 74 4.72 10.37 -17.54
N THR A 75 4.54 10.17 -18.84
CA THR A 75 4.15 11.24 -19.77
C THR A 75 2.64 11.25 -19.97
N HIS A 76 2.02 10.08 -20.16
CA HIS A 76 0.59 9.96 -20.45
C HIS A 76 -0.09 9.07 -19.42
N ARG A 77 -1.37 9.35 -19.19
CA ARG A 77 -2.28 8.44 -18.49
C ARG A 77 -2.74 7.37 -19.44
N LEU A 78 -2.92 6.15 -18.93
CA LEU A 78 -3.42 5.02 -19.69
C LEU A 78 -4.82 4.67 -19.24
N ASP A 79 -5.62 4.31 -20.23
CA ASP A 79 -6.95 3.77 -20.01
C ASP A 79 -6.93 2.26 -19.73
N LEU A 80 -8.05 1.63 -19.38
CA LEU A 80 -8.15 0.19 -19.07
C LEU A 80 -7.58 -0.72 -20.18
N ASP A 81 -7.77 -0.33 -21.44
CA ASP A 81 -7.29 -1.06 -22.61
C ASP A 81 -5.86 -0.67 -23.03
N GLY A 82 -5.19 0.21 -22.26
CA GLY A 82 -3.82 0.67 -22.53
C GLY A 82 -3.74 1.83 -23.54
N SER A 83 -4.86 2.40 -23.97
CA SER A 83 -4.89 3.58 -24.82
C SER A 83 -4.34 4.80 -24.08
N ALA A 84 -3.58 5.64 -24.79
CA ALA A 84 -3.08 6.90 -24.27
C ALA A 84 -4.25 7.87 -24.06
N GLY A 85 -4.49 8.22 -22.79
CA GLY A 85 -5.41 9.26 -22.39
C GLY A 85 -4.69 10.60 -22.21
N ALA A 86 -5.14 11.38 -21.22
CA ALA A 86 -4.61 12.71 -20.97
C ALA A 86 -3.13 12.71 -20.52
N GLU A 87 -2.41 13.77 -20.87
CA GLU A 87 -1.03 13.98 -20.44
C GLU A 87 -0.95 14.17 -18.91
N VAL A 88 0.09 13.61 -18.31
CA VAL A 88 0.43 13.84 -16.90
C VAL A 88 1.12 15.19 -16.78
N MET A 89 0.49 16.14 -16.10
CA MET A 89 1.13 17.43 -15.83
C MET A 89 2.37 17.26 -14.94
N ALA A 90 3.39 18.11 -15.16
CA ALA A 90 4.61 18.13 -14.38
C ALA A 90 4.36 18.26 -12.87
N ALA A 91 3.36 19.06 -12.47
CA ALA A 91 2.98 19.21 -11.06
C ALA A 91 2.62 17.88 -10.38
N HIS A 92 1.92 16.97 -11.08
CA HIS A 92 1.57 15.67 -10.52
C HIS A 92 2.79 14.75 -10.40
N ARG A 93 3.76 14.86 -11.32
CA ARG A 93 5.03 14.11 -11.22
C ARG A 93 5.85 14.60 -10.01
N THR A 94 6.01 15.91 -9.87
CA THR A 94 6.73 16.50 -8.74
C THR A 94 6.11 16.10 -7.41
N HIS A 95 4.78 16.16 -7.31
CA HIS A 95 4.07 15.73 -6.11
C HIS A 95 4.31 14.25 -5.79
N ALA A 96 4.32 13.37 -6.79
CA ALA A 96 4.62 11.95 -6.58
C ALA A 96 6.04 11.74 -6.04
N THR A 97 7.03 12.46 -6.58
CA THR A 97 8.42 12.42 -6.09
C THR A 97 8.54 12.92 -4.66
N GLU A 98 7.86 14.02 -4.30
CA GLU A 98 7.85 14.56 -2.93
C GLU A 98 7.25 13.58 -1.93
N VAL A 99 6.09 12.99 -2.26
CA VAL A 99 5.43 11.99 -1.41
C VAL A 99 6.31 10.76 -1.21
N LEU A 100 7.01 10.30 -2.26
CA LEU A 100 7.97 9.20 -2.13
C LEU A 100 9.11 9.56 -1.16
N ARG A 101 9.72 10.74 -1.32
CA ARG A 101 10.80 11.21 -0.45
C ARG A 101 10.36 11.29 1.01
N GLU A 102 9.18 11.85 1.27
CA GLU A 102 8.65 11.95 2.63
C GLU A 102 8.41 10.57 3.26
N ARG A 103 7.86 9.62 2.49
CA ARG A 103 7.62 8.25 2.96
C ARG A 103 8.92 7.51 3.26
N PHE A 104 9.91 7.60 2.38
CA PHE A 104 11.21 6.97 2.62
C PHE A 104 11.89 7.54 3.87
N ARG A 105 11.79 8.85 4.09
CA ARG A 105 12.29 9.49 5.31
C ARG A 105 11.60 8.94 6.57
N LYS A 106 10.26 8.95 6.59
CA LYS A 106 9.46 8.42 7.72
C LYS A 106 9.73 6.93 7.98
N ASP A 107 9.88 6.13 6.94
CA ASP A 107 10.16 4.69 7.06
C ASP A 107 11.60 4.41 7.53
N ALA A 108 12.56 5.27 7.20
CA ALA A 108 13.92 5.19 7.72
C ALA A 108 13.95 5.53 9.22
N GLU A 109 13.29 6.62 9.62
CA GLU A 109 13.14 7.04 11.03
C GLU A 109 12.47 5.94 11.86
N ARG A 110 11.34 5.37 11.37
CA ARG A 110 10.64 4.28 12.07
C ARG A 110 11.52 3.04 12.25
N ARG A 111 12.28 2.65 11.21
CA ARG A 111 13.21 1.50 11.28
C ARG A 111 14.40 1.76 12.19
N GLN A 112 14.87 3.00 12.30
CA GLN A 112 15.91 3.36 13.25
C GLN A 112 15.38 3.29 14.69
N ALA A 113 14.25 3.92 14.97
CA ALA A 113 13.62 3.88 16.29
C ALA A 113 13.31 2.44 16.75
N GLN A 114 12.82 1.59 15.84
CA GLN A 114 12.56 0.17 16.16
C GLN A 114 13.85 -0.59 16.51
N ARG A 115 14.95 -0.36 15.79
CA ARG A 115 16.25 -1.00 16.07
C ARG A 115 16.84 -0.54 17.41
N GLU A 116 16.71 0.74 17.72
CA GLU A 116 17.17 1.30 19.00
C GLU A 116 16.34 0.74 20.18
N ALA A 117 15.01 0.65 20.02
CA ALA A 117 14.14 0.04 21.02
C ALA A 117 14.47 -1.43 21.26
N GLU A 118 14.65 -2.22 20.19
CA GLU A 118 15.02 -3.63 20.29
C GLU A 118 16.41 -3.82 20.93
N ALA A 119 17.38 -2.96 20.61
CA ALA A 119 18.69 -2.99 21.26
C ALA A 119 18.61 -2.68 22.77
N GLN A 120 17.80 -1.69 23.16
CA GLN A 120 17.56 -1.37 24.57
C GLN A 120 16.86 -2.51 25.31
N GLU A 121 15.88 -3.15 24.68
CA GLU A 121 15.17 -4.30 25.25
C GLU A 121 16.11 -5.50 25.46
N ARG A 122 16.96 -5.81 24.46
CA ARG A 122 18.00 -6.84 24.57
C ARG A 122 18.96 -6.55 25.73
N GLN A 123 19.50 -5.34 25.80
CA GLN A 123 20.39 -4.94 26.91
C GLN A 123 19.69 -5.04 28.27
N ARG A 124 18.42 -4.65 28.36
CA ARG A 124 17.62 -4.77 29.59
C ARG A 124 17.43 -6.23 29.99
N SER A 125 17.11 -7.10 29.03
CA SER A 125 16.93 -8.54 29.26
C SER A 125 18.21 -9.23 29.71
N GLU A 126 19.36 -8.87 29.11
CA GLU A 126 20.67 -9.40 29.49
C GLU A 126 21.07 -8.96 30.91
N LYS A 127 20.88 -7.67 31.24
CA LYS A 127 21.13 -7.16 32.59
C LYS A 127 20.25 -7.87 33.63
N LEU A 128 18.97 -8.07 33.32
CA LEU A 128 18.05 -8.77 34.21
C LEU A 128 18.50 -10.23 34.42
N ARG A 129 18.91 -10.92 33.34
CA ARG A 129 19.44 -12.29 33.42
C ARG A 129 20.70 -12.39 34.27
N GLN A 130 21.63 -11.45 34.11
CA GLN A 130 22.85 -11.39 34.94
C GLN A 130 22.54 -11.15 36.42
N LEU A 131 21.52 -10.34 36.74
CA LEU A 131 21.11 -10.11 38.12
C LEU A 131 20.54 -11.40 38.74
N VAL A 132 19.62 -12.08 38.04
CA VAL A 132 19.05 -13.35 38.50
C VAL A 132 20.16 -14.37 38.77
N GLU A 133 21.10 -14.55 37.85
CA GLU A 133 22.21 -15.50 38.01
C GLU A 133 23.11 -15.17 39.23
N LYS A 134 23.32 -13.89 39.53
CA LYS A 134 24.10 -13.47 40.70
C LYS A 134 23.38 -13.75 42.02
N PHE A 135 22.06 -13.61 42.08
CA PHE A 135 21.29 -13.89 43.29
C PHE A 135 21.12 -15.39 43.54
N ASP A 136 21.03 -16.22 42.50
CA ASP A 136 20.98 -17.69 42.65
C ASP A 136 22.31 -18.30 43.13
N LYS A 137 23.46 -17.72 42.77
CA LYS A 137 24.79 -18.22 43.21
C LYS A 137 25.14 -17.90 44.68
N ASN A 138 24.37 -17.03 45.33
CA ASN A 138 24.62 -16.58 46.71
C ASN A 138 23.68 -17.25 47.73
N ARG A 139 22.93 -18.27 47.33
CA ARG A 139 22.04 -19.10 48.16
C ARG A 139 22.58 -20.52 48.25
#